data_AF-A0A959E3I3-F1
#
_entry.id   AF-A0A959E3I3-F1
#
_cell.length_a   1.000
_cell.length_b   1.000
_cell.length_c   1.000
_cell.angle_alpha   90.00
_cell.angle_beta   90.00
_cell.angle_gamma   90.00
#
_symmetry.space_group_name_H-M   'P 1'
#
loop_
_entity.id
_entity.type
_entity.pdbx_description
1 polymer ?
#
loop_
_entity_poly.entity_id
_entity_poly.type
_entity_poly.pdbx_seq_one_letter_code
_entity_poly.pdbx_strand_id
1 'polypeptide(L)'
;MNHAQKASAFIRDEVRTDWHNQAVWHLRQKRDLGAGSVPEWEELRNLASAIKFHALSNLDAYLIQFEENARANGVQVHWAATAEDHNRIVYGILSEHGVKKMVKSKSMLTEDCHLNPYLEARGIEVIDTDLGERIIQMRHEPPSHIVAPAIHIRKEEVGELFHKELGTEAGASDPKYLTEAARGHLRGHFLTSAAALTGVNFALADTGGVVVCTNEGNADMGVHLHGLQIHCMGIEKIIPRAADLGVFVRMLARSATGQPATIFTSHYQKPKPGGAMHIVIVDNGRTEHLGRADFRNSLKCIRCGACMNTCPIYRRSGGYSYGHTVPGPIGSILTPGIDMKKHSDLPFASTLCGSCSDVCPVKIDIHEQLYKWRQVIAEAGHLPAAKRWSMRVAGKVLSRSGRYDLFGKLARKALRWMPRFLVYNRLNPWGRSRELPEPPKESFKEWYNRQHPKP
;
A
#
# COMPACT_ATOMS: atom_id res chain seq x y z
N MET A 1 -5.29 4.17 18.69
CA MET A 1 -4.41 5.31 18.34
C MET A 1 -4.62 5.66 16.88
N ASN A 2 -4.72 6.94 16.56
CA ASN A 2 -4.82 7.41 15.17
C ASN A 2 -3.43 7.51 14.51
N HIS A 3 -3.39 7.76 13.20
CA HIS A 3 -2.17 7.86 12.41
C HIS A 3 -1.20 8.89 12.98
N ALA A 4 -1.67 10.09 13.34
CA ALA A 4 -0.82 11.16 13.84
C ALA A 4 -0.10 10.78 15.15
N GLN A 5 -0.78 10.04 16.04
CA GLN A 5 -0.19 9.53 17.28
C GLN A 5 0.90 8.49 17.02
N LYS A 6 0.65 7.53 16.12
CA LYS A 6 1.64 6.51 15.75
C LYS A 6 2.85 7.13 15.02
N ALA A 7 2.59 8.04 14.09
CA ALA A 7 3.64 8.79 13.39
C ALA A 7 4.51 9.58 14.37
N SER A 8 3.90 10.16 15.42
CA SER A 8 4.62 10.91 16.46
C SER A 8 5.58 10.04 17.27
N ALA A 9 5.35 8.72 17.36
CA ALA A 9 6.31 7.80 17.99
C ALA A 9 7.50 7.52 17.06
N PHE A 10 7.24 7.30 15.77
CA PHE A 10 8.27 7.06 14.76
C PHE A 10 9.24 8.23 14.60
N ILE A 11 8.72 9.46 14.53
CA ILE A 11 9.54 10.67 14.34
C ILE A 11 10.37 11.11 15.55
N ARG A 12 10.25 10.44 16.71
CA ARG A 12 11.09 10.75 17.89
C ARG A 12 12.56 10.42 17.64
N ASP A 13 12.80 9.39 16.83
CA ASP A 13 14.13 9.03 16.36
C ASP A 13 14.35 9.69 14.99
N GLU A 14 14.86 10.92 15.00
CA GLU A 14 15.10 11.70 13.78
C GLU A 14 16.10 11.01 12.86
N VAL A 15 17.17 10.44 13.42
CA VAL A 15 18.20 9.72 12.66
C VAL A 15 17.59 8.55 11.91
N ARG A 16 16.75 7.74 12.58
CA ARG A 16 16.07 6.62 11.93
C ARG A 16 15.03 7.08 10.91
N THR A 17 14.31 8.16 11.22
CA THR A 17 13.32 8.73 10.30
C THR A 17 13.97 9.22 9.02
N ASP A 18 15.11 9.92 9.12
CA ASP A 18 15.86 10.42 7.97
C ASP A 18 16.48 9.29 7.15
N TRP A 19 17.02 8.26 7.80
CA TRP A 19 17.48 7.04 7.12
C TRP A 19 16.35 6.35 6.35
N HIS A 20 15.19 6.11 6.98
CA HIS A 20 14.03 5.49 6.31
C HIS A 20 13.55 6.34 5.14
N ASN A 21 13.49 7.66 5.33
CA ASN A 21 13.15 8.61 4.29
C ASN A 21 14.09 8.53 3.08
N GLN A 22 15.40 8.40 3.32
CA GLN A 22 16.41 8.20 2.26
C GLN A 22 16.24 6.86 1.55
N ALA A 23 16.04 5.76 2.29
CA ALA A 23 15.83 4.43 1.73
C ALA A 23 14.61 4.39 0.77
N VAL A 24 13.51 5.00 1.18
CA VAL A 24 12.29 5.11 0.35
C VAL A 24 12.51 6.07 -0.83
N TRP A 25 13.23 7.19 -0.63
CA TRP A 25 13.51 8.15 -1.69
C TRP A 25 14.40 7.57 -2.79
N HIS A 26 15.33 6.68 -2.44
CA HIS A 26 16.16 5.97 -3.41
C HIS A 26 15.32 5.16 -4.41
N LEU A 27 14.26 4.49 -3.94
CA LEU A 27 13.32 3.79 -4.83
C LEU A 27 12.58 4.76 -5.76
N ARG A 28 12.21 5.95 -5.25
CA ARG A 28 11.59 7.00 -6.07
C ARG A 28 12.54 7.50 -7.16
N GLN A 29 13.81 7.76 -6.83
CA GLN A 29 14.82 8.21 -7.81
C GLN A 29 15.06 7.16 -8.90
N LYS A 30 15.18 5.88 -8.53
CA LYS A 30 15.28 4.77 -9.50
C LYS A 30 14.08 4.71 -10.43
N ARG A 31 12.86 4.89 -9.90
CA ARG A 31 11.65 4.98 -10.72
C ARG A 31 11.73 6.11 -11.72
N ASP A 32 12.18 7.29 -11.32
CA ASP A 32 12.21 8.46 -12.21
C ASP A 32 13.22 8.26 -13.36
N LEU A 33 14.38 7.64 -13.08
CA LEU A 33 15.33 7.22 -14.12
C LEU A 33 14.73 6.15 -15.04
N GLY A 34 14.11 5.11 -14.46
CA GLY A 34 13.47 4.03 -15.21
C GLY A 34 12.34 4.53 -16.11
N ALA A 35 11.54 5.48 -15.64
CA ALA A 35 10.49 6.14 -16.41
C ALA A 35 11.07 7.04 -17.51
N GLY A 36 12.06 7.88 -17.17
CA GLY A 36 12.70 8.80 -18.12
C GLY A 36 13.46 8.11 -19.26
N SER A 37 13.85 6.84 -19.08
CA SER A 37 14.44 6.01 -20.14
C SER A 37 13.47 5.52 -21.21
N VAL A 38 12.16 5.76 -21.06
CA VAL A 38 11.12 5.31 -21.99
C VAL A 38 10.47 6.52 -22.64
N PRO A 39 10.76 6.84 -23.91
CA PRO A 39 10.18 8.00 -24.60
C PRO A 39 8.65 7.99 -24.58
N GLU A 40 8.04 6.81 -24.71
CA GLU A 40 6.59 6.61 -24.77
C GLU A 40 5.93 6.45 -23.37
N TRP A 41 6.60 6.88 -22.29
CA TRP A 41 6.15 6.58 -20.92
C TRP A 41 4.70 7.00 -20.63
N GLU A 42 4.29 8.20 -21.06
CA GLU A 42 2.92 8.68 -20.84
C GLU A 42 1.88 7.92 -21.67
N GLU A 43 2.22 7.51 -22.90
CA GLU A 43 1.37 6.66 -23.73
C GLU A 43 1.18 5.29 -23.08
N LEU A 44 2.25 4.72 -22.54
CA LEU A 44 2.22 3.44 -21.84
C LEU A 44 1.36 3.52 -20.56
N ARG A 45 1.41 4.65 -19.84
CA ARG A 45 0.52 4.92 -18.70
C ARG A 45 -0.94 5.08 -19.10
N ASN A 46 -1.21 5.77 -20.21
CA ASN A 46 -2.56 5.93 -20.76
C ASN A 46 -3.12 4.56 -21.14
N LEU A 47 -2.34 3.74 -21.85
CA LEU A 47 -2.71 2.40 -22.24
C LEU A 47 -2.98 1.49 -21.02
N ALA A 48 -2.08 1.48 -20.03
CA ALA A 48 -2.26 0.71 -18.81
C ALA A 48 -3.53 1.11 -18.04
N SER A 49 -3.80 2.42 -17.96
CA SER A 49 -5.03 2.95 -17.35
C SER A 49 -6.27 2.55 -18.13
N ALA A 50 -6.26 2.66 -19.46
CA ALA A 50 -7.39 2.31 -20.32
C ALA A 50 -7.72 0.81 -20.23
N ILE A 51 -6.70 -0.06 -20.27
CA ILE A 51 -6.89 -1.51 -20.11
C ILE A 51 -7.51 -1.84 -18.75
N LYS A 52 -6.99 -1.26 -17.65
CA LYS A 52 -7.59 -1.49 -16.32
C LYS A 52 -9.01 -0.93 -16.22
N PHE A 53 -9.28 0.22 -16.81
CA PHE A 53 -10.62 0.80 -16.81
C PHE A 53 -11.61 -0.08 -17.58
N HIS A 54 -11.22 -0.58 -18.76
CA HIS A 54 -12.00 -1.52 -19.56
C HIS A 54 -12.26 -2.83 -18.80
N ALA A 55 -11.22 -3.40 -18.20
CA ALA A 55 -11.33 -4.63 -17.41
C ALA A 55 -12.30 -4.47 -16.22
N LEU A 56 -12.22 -3.35 -15.49
CA LEU A 56 -13.12 -3.07 -14.36
C LEU A 56 -14.56 -2.78 -14.80
N SER A 57 -14.76 -2.24 -16.00
CA SER A 57 -16.09 -1.94 -16.55
C SER A 57 -16.82 -3.20 -17.05
N ASN A 58 -16.09 -4.29 -17.32
CA ASN A 58 -16.61 -5.57 -17.80
C ASN A 58 -16.16 -6.71 -16.88
N LEU A 59 -16.00 -6.42 -15.59
CA LEU A 59 -15.30 -7.29 -14.65
C LEU A 59 -16.02 -8.62 -14.46
N ASP A 60 -17.35 -8.58 -14.41
CA ASP A 60 -18.24 -9.74 -14.35
C ASP A 60 -17.98 -10.71 -15.51
N ALA A 61 -17.98 -10.22 -16.75
CA ALA A 61 -17.75 -11.04 -17.92
C ALA A 61 -16.33 -11.64 -17.94
N TYR A 62 -15.31 -10.84 -17.63
CA TYR A 62 -13.92 -11.32 -17.65
C TYR A 62 -13.61 -12.32 -16.53
N LEU A 63 -14.28 -12.20 -15.39
CA LEU A 63 -14.14 -13.15 -14.30
C LEU A 63 -14.70 -14.53 -14.65
N ILE A 64 -15.87 -14.57 -15.31
CA ILE A 64 -16.45 -15.83 -15.81
C ILE A 64 -15.56 -16.43 -16.90
N GLN A 65 -15.12 -15.62 -17.87
CA GLN A 65 -14.20 -16.06 -18.92
C GLN A 65 -12.90 -16.65 -18.32
N PHE A 66 -12.34 -15.99 -17.30
CA PHE A 66 -11.15 -16.46 -16.60
C PHE A 66 -11.38 -17.82 -15.93
N GLU A 67 -12.51 -17.97 -15.22
CA GLU A 67 -12.86 -19.23 -14.55
C GLU A 67 -13.04 -20.38 -15.54
N GLU A 68 -13.75 -20.15 -16.65
CA GLU A 68 -13.95 -21.14 -17.72
C GLU A 68 -12.61 -21.60 -18.31
N ASN A 69 -11.73 -20.65 -18.66
CA ASN A 69 -10.42 -20.96 -19.22
C ASN A 69 -9.49 -21.64 -18.21
N ALA A 70 -9.53 -21.23 -16.93
CA ALA A 70 -8.76 -21.87 -15.87
C ALA A 70 -9.22 -23.32 -15.64
N ARG A 71 -10.53 -23.57 -15.62
CA ARG A 71 -11.10 -24.92 -15.53
C ARG A 71 -10.75 -25.79 -16.74
N ALA A 72 -10.80 -25.22 -17.94
CA ALA A 72 -10.36 -25.91 -19.17
C ALA A 72 -8.88 -26.32 -19.12
N ASN A 73 -8.06 -25.59 -18.35
CA ASN A 73 -6.67 -25.92 -18.07
C ASN A 73 -6.46 -26.97 -16.95
N GLY A 74 -7.55 -27.47 -16.34
CA GLY A 74 -7.49 -28.42 -15.22
C GLY A 74 -7.27 -27.77 -13.86
N VAL A 75 -7.46 -26.45 -13.75
CA VAL A 75 -7.34 -25.71 -12.49
C VAL A 75 -8.67 -25.71 -11.74
N GLN A 76 -8.62 -25.86 -10.42
CA GLN A 76 -9.77 -25.77 -9.55
C GLN A 76 -9.98 -24.33 -9.10
N VAL A 77 -11.11 -23.71 -9.48
CA VAL A 77 -11.41 -22.31 -9.17
C VAL A 77 -12.42 -22.23 -8.03
N HIS A 78 -12.11 -21.40 -7.04
CA HIS A 78 -12.89 -21.17 -5.83
C HIS A 78 -13.22 -19.68 -5.68
N TRP A 79 -14.41 -19.39 -5.19
CA TRP A 79 -14.90 -18.04 -4.97
C TRP A 79 -15.09 -17.76 -3.48
N ALA A 80 -14.51 -16.65 -3.00
CA ALA A 80 -14.63 -16.19 -1.63
C ALA A 80 -15.22 -14.79 -1.58
N ALA A 81 -16.39 -14.65 -0.96
CA ALA A 81 -17.01 -13.34 -0.76
C ALA A 81 -16.25 -12.53 0.31
N THR A 82 -15.75 -13.20 1.34
CA THR A 82 -15.13 -12.57 2.51
C THR A 82 -13.73 -13.11 2.80
N ALA A 83 -12.98 -12.41 3.65
CA ALA A 83 -11.72 -12.92 4.20
C ALA A 83 -11.89 -14.26 4.96
N GLU A 84 -13.02 -14.46 5.64
CA GLU A 84 -13.33 -15.69 6.35
C GLU A 84 -13.57 -16.85 5.38
N ASP A 85 -14.33 -16.63 4.30
CA ASP A 85 -14.53 -17.63 3.25
C ASP A 85 -13.20 -18.03 2.60
N HIS A 86 -12.35 -17.05 2.28
CA HIS A 86 -11.02 -17.30 1.75
C HIS A 86 -10.22 -18.22 2.69
N ASN A 87 -10.17 -17.88 3.98
CA ASN A 87 -9.42 -18.66 4.96
C ASN A 87 -9.98 -20.08 5.13
N ARG A 88 -11.31 -20.23 5.13
CA ARG A 88 -11.98 -21.53 5.19
C ARG A 88 -11.68 -22.40 3.97
N ILE A 89 -11.73 -21.82 2.77
CA ILE A 89 -11.42 -22.52 1.52
C ILE A 89 -9.97 -22.98 1.51
N VAL A 90 -9.02 -22.08 1.79
CA VAL A 90 -7.59 -22.42 1.80
C VAL A 90 -7.30 -23.51 2.84
N TYR A 91 -7.86 -23.40 4.05
CA TYR A 91 -7.72 -24.43 5.07
C TYR A 91 -8.34 -25.77 4.66
N GLY A 92 -9.52 -25.76 4.03
CA GLY A 92 -10.18 -26.96 3.51
C GLY A 92 -9.28 -27.71 2.53
N ILE A 93 -8.75 -27.00 1.52
CA ILE A 93 -7.82 -27.55 0.53
C ILE A 93 -6.59 -28.18 1.22
N LEU A 94 -5.96 -27.45 2.15
CA LEU A 94 -4.77 -27.93 2.85
C LEU A 94 -5.08 -29.14 3.76
N SER A 95 -6.22 -29.12 4.44
CA SER A 95 -6.65 -30.18 5.35
C SER A 95 -7.00 -31.47 4.61
N GLU A 96 -7.70 -31.38 3.47
CA GLU A 96 -8.03 -32.52 2.61
C GLU A 96 -6.76 -33.24 2.11
N HIS A 97 -5.69 -32.49 1.88
CA HIS A 97 -4.39 -33.01 1.46
C HIS A 97 -3.46 -33.36 2.63
N GLY A 98 -3.93 -33.27 3.89
CA GLY A 98 -3.14 -33.59 5.07
C GLY A 98 -1.92 -32.69 5.29
N VAL A 99 -1.91 -31.48 4.73
CA VAL A 99 -0.77 -30.56 4.81
C VAL A 99 -0.56 -30.07 6.24
N LYS A 100 0.66 -30.23 6.76
CA LYS A 100 1.09 -29.69 8.06
C LYS A 100 2.06 -28.54 7.95
N LYS A 101 2.70 -28.38 6.80
CA LYS A 101 3.69 -27.35 6.53
C LYS A 101 3.61 -26.91 5.08
N MET A 102 3.63 -25.60 4.87
CA MET A 102 3.57 -25.00 3.54
C MET A 102 4.53 -23.83 3.40
N VAL A 103 4.95 -23.58 2.16
CA VAL A 103 5.64 -22.34 1.79
C VAL A 103 4.65 -21.36 1.19
N LYS A 104 4.78 -20.09 1.57
CA LYS A 104 3.97 -19.00 1.06
C LYS A 104 4.89 -17.95 0.43
N SER A 105 4.63 -17.57 -0.81
CA SER A 105 5.22 -16.36 -1.37
C SER A 105 4.41 -15.14 -0.92
N LYS A 106 5.00 -13.96 -1.07
CA LYS A 106 4.35 -12.69 -0.74
C LYS A 106 2.96 -12.54 -1.37
N SER A 107 1.98 -12.14 -0.55
CA SER A 107 0.61 -11.83 -0.98
C SER A 107 -0.07 -10.84 -0.04
N MET A 108 -0.28 -9.60 -0.52
CA MET A 108 -1.02 -8.59 0.26
C MET A 108 -2.46 -9.05 0.59
N LEU A 109 -3.06 -9.88 -0.26
CA LEU A 109 -4.42 -10.37 -0.06
C LEU A 109 -4.50 -11.32 1.14
N THR A 110 -3.53 -12.22 1.29
CA THR A 110 -3.53 -13.17 2.43
C THR A 110 -3.24 -12.44 3.73
N GLU A 111 -2.44 -11.38 3.68
CA GLU A 111 -2.23 -10.48 4.82
C GLU A 111 -3.52 -9.71 5.17
N ASP A 112 -4.25 -9.19 4.17
CA ASP A 112 -5.56 -8.54 4.39
C ASP A 112 -6.58 -9.53 4.99
N CYS A 113 -6.45 -10.83 4.70
CA CYS A 113 -7.32 -11.88 5.23
C CYS A 113 -6.82 -12.50 6.54
N HIS A 114 -5.64 -12.10 7.05
CA HIS A 114 -5.00 -12.71 8.22
C HIS A 114 -4.83 -14.24 8.12
N LEU A 115 -4.43 -14.73 6.94
CA LEU A 115 -4.36 -16.17 6.66
C LEU A 115 -3.34 -16.91 7.54
N ASN A 116 -2.14 -16.35 7.75
CA ASN A 116 -1.09 -17.04 8.53
C ASN A 116 -1.57 -17.37 9.95
N PRO A 117 -2.02 -16.40 10.79
CA PRO A 117 -2.55 -16.71 12.12
C PRO A 117 -3.71 -17.71 12.08
N TYR A 118 -4.57 -17.64 11.06
CA TYR A 118 -5.71 -18.54 10.93
C TYR A 118 -5.29 -20.00 10.69
N LEU A 119 -4.27 -20.23 9.87
CA LEU A 119 -3.72 -21.56 9.57
C LEU A 119 -2.84 -22.09 10.70
N GLU A 120 -2.01 -21.24 11.30
CA GLU A 120 -1.14 -21.59 12.43
C GLU A 120 -1.94 -22.05 13.65
N ALA A 121 -3.04 -21.35 13.96
CA ALA A 121 -3.98 -21.75 15.02
C ALA A 121 -4.64 -23.13 14.79
N ARG A 122 -4.54 -23.67 13.56
CA ARG A 122 -5.07 -24.97 13.15
C ARG A 122 -3.97 -26.00 12.89
N GLY A 123 -2.74 -25.72 13.32
CA GLY A 123 -1.61 -26.64 13.26
C GLY A 123 -0.97 -26.78 11.87
N ILE A 124 -1.11 -25.76 11.02
CA ILE A 124 -0.39 -25.67 9.74
C ILE A 124 0.72 -24.63 9.90
N GLU A 125 1.97 -25.07 9.79
CA GLU A 125 3.14 -24.21 9.77
C GLU A 125 3.23 -23.50 8.40
N VAL A 126 3.17 -22.16 8.41
CA VAL A 126 3.26 -21.34 7.19
C VAL A 126 4.62 -20.66 7.16
N ILE A 127 5.39 -20.88 6.10
CA ILE A 127 6.72 -20.29 5.95
C ILE A 127 6.70 -19.26 4.83
N ASP A 128 6.86 -17.98 5.20
CA ASP A 128 7.07 -16.91 4.24
C ASP A 128 8.44 -17.06 3.56
N THR A 129 8.45 -16.99 2.23
CA THR A 129 9.64 -17.28 1.41
C THR A 129 10.23 -16.07 0.71
N ASP A 130 9.52 -14.95 0.69
CA ASP A 130 10.08 -13.65 0.29
C ASP A 130 10.98 -13.17 1.44
N LEU A 131 12.20 -12.72 1.15
CA LEU A 131 13.15 -12.38 2.20
C LEU A 131 12.61 -11.30 3.14
N GLY A 132 11.93 -10.28 2.58
CA GLY A 132 11.32 -9.21 3.36
C GLY A 132 10.20 -9.72 4.27
N GLU A 133 9.29 -10.54 3.73
CA GLU A 133 8.21 -11.18 4.50
C GLU A 133 8.77 -12.11 5.58
N ARG A 134 9.84 -12.88 5.28
CA ARG A 134 10.44 -13.79 6.25
C ARG A 134 11.09 -13.04 7.42
N ILE A 135 11.76 -11.92 7.16
CA ILE A 135 12.34 -11.06 8.20
C ILE A 135 11.24 -10.57 9.15
N ILE A 136 10.14 -10.04 8.63
CA ILE A 136 9.05 -9.54 9.49
C ILE A 136 8.28 -10.68 10.16
N GLN A 137 8.19 -11.85 9.53
CA GLN A 137 7.59 -13.05 10.13
C GLN A 137 8.36 -13.46 11.39
N MET A 138 9.69 -13.51 11.34
CA MET A 138 10.55 -13.80 12.50
C MET A 138 10.48 -12.71 13.58
N ARG A 139 10.06 -11.50 13.22
CA ARG A 139 9.82 -10.39 14.16
C ARG A 139 8.39 -10.33 14.68
N HIS A 140 7.48 -11.16 14.16
CA HIS A 140 6.03 -11.07 14.41
C HIS A 140 5.45 -9.67 14.14
N GLU A 141 5.94 -9.02 13.08
CA GLU A 141 5.52 -7.69 12.65
C GLU A 141 4.76 -7.78 11.30
N PRO A 142 3.76 -6.91 11.06
CA PRO A 142 3.15 -6.80 9.73
C PRO A 142 4.11 -6.14 8.73
N PRO A 143 3.84 -6.22 7.41
CA PRO A 143 4.66 -5.54 6.41
C PRO A 143 4.51 -4.01 6.51
N SER A 144 5.63 -3.28 6.45
CA SER A 144 5.57 -1.81 6.43
C SER A 144 5.34 -1.25 5.03
N HIS A 145 5.72 -1.99 3.98
CA HIS A 145 5.64 -1.55 2.60
C HIS A 145 5.20 -2.65 1.64
N ILE A 146 4.39 -2.30 0.62
CA ILE A 146 3.80 -3.27 -0.33
C ILE A 146 4.85 -3.98 -1.19
N VAL A 147 5.92 -3.28 -1.60
CA VAL A 147 7.03 -3.85 -2.39
C VAL A 147 8.18 -4.40 -1.53
N ALA A 148 8.68 -3.64 -0.55
CA ALA A 148 9.81 -4.01 0.32
C ALA A 148 9.37 -4.10 1.80
N PRO A 149 8.76 -5.22 2.25
CA PRO A 149 8.10 -5.35 3.55
C PRO A 149 8.92 -4.91 4.76
N ALA A 150 10.23 -5.14 4.73
CA ALA A 150 11.20 -4.85 5.78
C ALA A 150 11.96 -3.53 5.59
N ILE A 151 11.49 -2.59 4.75
CA ILE A 151 12.21 -1.33 4.44
C ILE A 151 12.49 -0.44 5.67
N HIS A 152 11.78 -0.66 6.78
CA HIS A 152 11.98 0.04 8.05
C HIS A 152 13.11 -0.55 8.92
N ILE A 153 13.74 -1.65 8.50
CA ILE A 153 14.75 -2.40 9.26
C ILE A 153 16.12 -2.21 8.60
N ARG A 154 17.14 -1.82 9.37
CA ARG A 154 18.50 -1.68 8.86
C ARG A 154 19.17 -3.05 8.70
N LYS A 155 20.17 -3.13 7.82
CA LYS A 155 20.92 -4.37 7.56
C LYS A 155 21.62 -4.92 8.82
N GLU A 156 22.05 -4.05 9.74
CA GLU A 156 22.66 -4.44 11.02
C GLU A 156 21.63 -5.13 11.93
N GLU A 157 20.40 -4.63 11.97
CA GLU A 157 19.30 -5.23 12.75
C GLU A 157 18.82 -6.55 12.14
N VAL A 158 18.90 -6.70 10.82
CA VAL A 158 18.68 -8.00 10.15
C VAL A 158 19.79 -8.98 10.55
N GLY A 159 21.03 -8.51 10.64
CA GLY A 159 22.17 -9.29 11.13
C GLY A 159 21.99 -9.84 12.54
N GLU A 160 21.60 -8.98 13.48
CA GLU A 160 21.28 -9.37 14.85
C GLU A 160 20.14 -10.40 14.92
N LEU A 161 19.08 -10.17 14.12
CA LEU A 161 17.97 -11.11 14.00
C LEU A 161 18.42 -12.46 13.46
N PHE A 162 19.22 -12.50 12.39
CA PHE A 162 19.70 -13.74 11.80
C PHE A 162 20.71 -14.45 12.69
N HIS A 163 21.50 -13.73 13.48
CA HIS A 163 22.35 -14.36 14.49
C HIS A 163 21.50 -15.13 15.50
N LYS A 164 20.43 -14.50 16.00
CA LYS A 164 19.51 -15.10 16.98
C LYS A 164 18.69 -16.26 16.41
N GLU A 165 18.13 -16.10 15.22
CA GLU A 165 17.15 -17.04 14.66
C GLU A 165 17.79 -18.11 13.74
N LEU A 166 18.90 -17.78 13.08
CA LEU A 166 19.56 -18.63 12.08
C LEU A 166 20.99 -19.06 12.48
N GLY A 167 21.56 -18.50 13.56
CA GLY A 167 22.91 -18.81 14.02
C GLY A 167 24.03 -18.26 13.14
N THR A 168 23.80 -17.16 12.41
CA THR A 168 24.85 -16.48 11.62
C THR A 168 25.92 -15.85 12.51
N GLU A 169 27.04 -15.39 11.95
CA GLU A 169 28.07 -14.68 12.72
C GLU A 169 27.53 -13.42 13.41
N ALA A 170 27.92 -13.20 14.67
CA ALA A 170 27.49 -12.04 15.44
C ALA A 170 28.02 -10.73 14.82
N GLY A 171 27.13 -9.74 14.64
CA GLY A 171 27.49 -8.45 14.04
C GLY A 171 27.58 -8.45 12.51
N ALA A 172 27.23 -9.55 11.83
CA ALA A 172 27.20 -9.60 10.38
C ALA A 172 26.21 -8.59 9.80
N SER A 173 26.64 -7.74 8.87
CA SER A 173 25.79 -6.73 8.22
C SER A 173 25.96 -6.67 6.71
N ASP A 174 26.76 -7.58 6.13
CA ASP A 174 26.92 -7.70 4.69
C ASP A 174 25.64 -8.29 4.05
N PRO A 175 24.95 -7.56 3.16
CA PRO A 175 23.69 -8.03 2.58
C PRO A 175 23.83 -9.34 1.81
N LYS A 176 24.99 -9.60 1.16
CA LYS A 176 25.19 -10.83 0.38
C LYS A 176 25.28 -12.04 1.32
N TYR A 177 26.11 -11.97 2.35
CA TYR A 177 26.22 -13.00 3.38
C TYR A 177 24.87 -13.30 4.04
N LEU A 178 24.14 -12.26 4.49
CA LEU A 178 22.84 -12.44 5.13
C LEU A 178 21.82 -13.09 4.19
N THR A 179 21.82 -12.70 2.92
CA THR A 179 20.92 -13.30 1.90
C THR A 179 21.26 -14.78 1.66
N GLU A 180 22.54 -15.15 1.60
CA GLU A 180 22.95 -16.56 1.47
C GLU A 180 22.56 -17.39 2.70
N ALA A 181 22.70 -16.84 3.91
CA ALA A 181 22.25 -17.50 5.13
C ALA A 181 20.73 -17.76 5.11
N ALA A 182 19.94 -16.75 4.77
CA ALA A 182 18.49 -16.90 4.63
C ALA A 182 18.12 -17.92 3.54
N ARG A 183 18.84 -17.93 2.41
CA ARG A 183 18.66 -18.91 1.33
C ARG A 183 18.93 -20.34 1.82
N GLY A 184 19.99 -20.54 2.59
CA GLY A 184 20.32 -21.84 3.20
C GLY A 184 19.21 -22.33 4.13
N HIS A 185 18.74 -21.45 5.02
CA HIS A 185 17.62 -21.74 5.92
C HIS A 185 16.33 -22.09 5.17
N LEU A 186 15.91 -21.25 4.21
CA LEU A 186 14.68 -21.47 3.44
C LEU A 186 14.73 -22.75 2.60
N ARG A 187 15.91 -23.20 2.17
CA ARG A 187 16.04 -24.43 1.37
C ARG A 187 15.47 -25.65 2.09
N GLY A 188 15.72 -25.79 3.40
CA GLY A 188 15.16 -26.88 4.20
C GLY A 188 13.63 -26.82 4.25
N HIS A 189 13.07 -25.62 4.39
CA HIS A 189 11.61 -25.43 4.40
C HIS A 189 10.97 -25.76 3.05
N PHE A 190 11.59 -25.38 1.92
CA PHE A 190 11.11 -25.76 0.60
C PHE A 190 11.06 -27.27 0.37
N LEU A 191 12.04 -28.03 0.91
CA LEU A 191 12.10 -29.48 0.73
C LEU A 191 11.16 -30.25 1.67
N THR A 192 10.80 -29.66 2.82
CA THR A 192 9.99 -30.31 3.86
C THR A 192 8.52 -29.89 3.86
N SER A 193 8.15 -28.91 3.03
CA SER A 193 6.77 -28.45 2.88
C SER A 193 6.00 -29.35 1.90
N ALA A 194 4.67 -29.38 2.03
CA ALA A 194 3.80 -30.20 1.20
C ALA A 194 2.95 -29.40 0.20
N ALA A 195 2.91 -28.07 0.36
CA ALA A 195 2.15 -27.17 -0.50
C ALA A 195 2.85 -25.82 -0.68
N ALA A 196 2.55 -25.16 -1.80
CA ALA A 196 2.95 -23.79 -2.07
C ALA A 196 1.74 -22.89 -2.28
N LEU A 197 1.76 -21.70 -1.66
CA LEU A 197 0.77 -20.66 -1.90
C LEU A 197 1.43 -19.40 -2.44
N THR A 198 0.81 -18.74 -3.42
CA THR A 198 1.24 -17.43 -3.89
C THR A 198 0.10 -16.42 -3.91
N GLY A 199 0.46 -15.14 -3.86
CA GLY A 199 -0.41 -14.09 -4.37
C GLY A 199 -0.39 -14.05 -5.91
N VAL A 200 -1.19 -13.16 -6.48
CA VAL A 200 -1.25 -12.94 -7.94
C VAL A 200 -1.03 -11.46 -8.27
N ASN A 201 -0.14 -11.19 -9.22
CA ASN A 201 0.07 -9.84 -9.76
C ASN A 201 -0.99 -9.53 -10.83
N PHE A 202 -1.18 -10.45 -11.78
CA PHE A 202 -2.15 -10.33 -12.88
C PHE A 202 -2.82 -11.68 -13.15
N ALA A 203 -4.09 -11.67 -13.50
CA ALA A 203 -4.83 -12.84 -13.96
C ALA A 203 -5.33 -12.59 -15.39
N LEU A 204 -5.10 -13.52 -16.30
CA LEU A 204 -5.33 -13.35 -17.75
C LEU A 204 -6.66 -14.01 -18.13
N ALA A 205 -7.69 -13.22 -18.43
CA ALA A 205 -9.02 -13.76 -18.69
C ALA A 205 -9.06 -14.70 -19.90
N ASP A 206 -8.37 -14.36 -20.98
CA ASP A 206 -8.33 -15.13 -22.23
C ASP A 206 -7.64 -16.50 -22.14
N THR A 207 -6.69 -16.67 -21.22
CA THR A 207 -5.89 -17.90 -21.09
C THR A 207 -6.17 -18.67 -19.80
N GLY A 208 -6.88 -18.07 -18.83
CA GLY A 208 -7.13 -18.69 -17.53
C GLY A 208 -5.88 -18.83 -16.66
N GLY A 209 -4.79 -18.14 -17.01
CA GLY A 209 -3.51 -18.20 -16.31
C GLY A 209 -3.32 -17.07 -15.31
N VAL A 210 -2.54 -17.34 -14.25
CA VAL A 210 -2.11 -16.33 -13.29
C VAL A 210 -0.62 -16.01 -13.45
N VAL A 211 -0.27 -14.76 -13.19
CA VAL A 211 1.10 -14.25 -13.33
C VAL A 211 1.61 -13.75 -11.99
N VAL A 212 2.80 -14.23 -11.62
CA VAL A 212 3.52 -13.82 -10.41
C VAL A 212 4.84 -13.16 -10.81
N CYS A 213 5.08 -11.97 -10.28
CA CYS A 213 6.28 -11.18 -10.56
C CYS A 213 7.16 -11.15 -9.30
N THR A 214 8.38 -11.68 -9.38
CA THR A 214 9.34 -11.71 -8.25
C THR A 214 10.76 -11.39 -8.72
N ASN A 215 11.61 -10.95 -7.79
CA ASN A 215 13.03 -10.71 -8.02
C ASN A 215 13.92 -11.78 -7.37
N GLU A 216 13.35 -12.72 -6.63
CA GLU A 216 14.11 -13.67 -5.78
C GLU A 216 13.93 -15.14 -6.21
N GLY A 217 12.99 -15.44 -7.12
CA GLY A 217 12.72 -16.80 -7.62
C GLY A 217 12.10 -17.75 -6.59
N ASN A 218 11.78 -17.25 -5.40
CA ASN A 218 11.18 -17.98 -4.28
C ASN A 218 9.79 -18.55 -4.62
N ALA A 219 8.95 -17.77 -5.33
CA ALA A 219 7.63 -18.22 -5.76
C ALA A 219 7.74 -19.42 -6.71
N ASP A 220 8.64 -19.36 -7.69
CA ASP A 220 8.90 -20.45 -8.62
C ASP A 220 9.40 -21.70 -7.92
N MET A 221 10.35 -21.55 -7.00
CA MET A 221 10.86 -22.67 -6.22
C MET A 221 9.74 -23.33 -5.41
N GLY A 222 8.86 -22.54 -4.78
CA GLY A 222 7.67 -23.04 -4.12
C GLY A 222 6.76 -23.81 -5.09
N VAL A 223 6.31 -23.16 -6.15
CA VAL A 223 5.33 -23.76 -7.07
C VAL A 223 5.88 -25.02 -7.75
N HIS A 224 7.12 -25.05 -8.21
CA HIS A 224 7.67 -26.18 -8.97
C HIS A 224 8.00 -27.41 -8.11
N LEU A 225 8.38 -27.21 -6.84
CA LEU A 225 8.73 -28.30 -5.92
C LEU A 225 7.49 -29.01 -5.35
N HIS A 226 6.33 -28.36 -5.31
CA HIS A 226 5.15 -28.89 -4.62
C HIS A 226 4.06 -29.35 -5.60
N GLY A 227 3.45 -30.50 -5.30
CA GLY A 227 2.33 -31.03 -6.08
C GLY A 227 1.02 -30.27 -5.85
N LEU A 228 0.85 -29.64 -4.68
CA LEU A 228 -0.31 -28.81 -4.34
C LEU A 228 0.05 -27.32 -4.41
N GLN A 229 -0.65 -26.58 -5.27
CA GLN A 229 -0.41 -25.18 -5.55
C GLN A 229 -1.70 -24.38 -5.32
N ILE A 230 -1.62 -23.28 -4.57
CA ILE A 230 -2.76 -22.39 -4.28
C ILE A 230 -2.39 -20.96 -4.68
N HIS A 231 -3.19 -20.32 -5.52
CA HIS A 231 -3.00 -18.93 -5.93
C HIS A 231 -4.19 -18.09 -5.46
N CYS A 232 -3.91 -17.06 -4.65
CA CYS A 232 -4.96 -16.20 -4.11
C CYS A 232 -4.94 -14.84 -4.82
N MET A 233 -6.10 -14.41 -5.34
CA MET A 233 -6.23 -13.16 -6.07
C MET A 233 -7.48 -12.39 -5.68
N GLY A 234 -7.39 -11.07 -5.67
CA GLY A 234 -8.58 -10.23 -5.60
C GLY A 234 -9.25 -10.14 -6.98
N ILE A 235 -10.56 -9.91 -7.02
CA ILE A 235 -11.29 -9.79 -8.29
C ILE A 235 -10.70 -8.71 -9.21
N GLU A 236 -10.07 -7.66 -8.66
CA GLU A 236 -9.51 -6.54 -9.41
C GLU A 236 -8.22 -6.88 -10.18
N LYS A 237 -7.66 -8.09 -9.99
CA LYS A 237 -6.38 -8.51 -10.59
C LYS A 237 -6.47 -8.89 -12.07
N ILE A 238 -7.68 -9.03 -12.60
CA ILE A 238 -7.93 -9.42 -13.98
C ILE A 238 -7.38 -8.38 -14.97
N ILE A 239 -6.79 -8.89 -16.06
CA ILE A 239 -6.55 -8.18 -17.32
C ILE A 239 -7.16 -8.99 -18.48
N PRO A 240 -7.66 -8.34 -19.54
CA PRO A 240 -8.44 -9.02 -20.57
C PRO A 240 -7.66 -10.08 -21.34
N ARG A 241 -6.45 -9.73 -21.79
CA ARG A 241 -5.66 -10.56 -22.70
C ARG A 241 -4.22 -10.73 -22.26
N ALA A 242 -3.62 -11.87 -22.58
CA ALA A 242 -2.20 -12.11 -22.42
C ALA A 242 -1.34 -11.08 -23.17
N ALA A 243 -1.80 -10.61 -24.33
CA ALA A 243 -1.14 -9.58 -25.12
C ALA A 243 -0.99 -8.24 -24.38
N ASP A 244 -1.90 -7.94 -23.43
CA ASP A 244 -1.88 -6.71 -22.64
C ASP A 244 -0.85 -6.77 -21.49
N LEU A 245 -0.37 -7.97 -21.13
CA LEU A 245 0.52 -8.17 -19.97
C LEU A 245 1.84 -7.41 -20.08
N GLY A 246 2.40 -7.31 -21.29
CA GLY A 246 3.68 -6.63 -21.53
C GLY A 246 3.67 -5.17 -21.07
N VAL A 247 2.51 -4.51 -21.13
CA VAL A 247 2.31 -3.16 -20.60
C VAL A 247 2.51 -3.16 -19.09
N PHE A 248 1.86 -4.09 -18.38
CA PHE A 248 1.85 -4.12 -16.93
C PHE A 248 3.16 -4.57 -16.31
N VAL A 249 3.87 -5.52 -16.93
CA VAL A 249 5.21 -5.94 -16.48
C VAL A 249 6.19 -4.76 -16.55
N ARG A 250 6.15 -4.00 -17.66
CA ARG A 250 6.96 -2.79 -17.83
C ARG A 250 6.59 -1.70 -16.82
N MET A 251 5.30 -1.50 -16.55
CA MET A 251 4.79 -0.52 -15.58
C MET A 251 5.15 -0.88 -14.14
N LEU A 252 4.96 -2.13 -13.74
CA LEU A 252 5.11 -2.59 -12.36
C LEU A 252 6.54 -2.39 -11.87
N ALA A 253 7.52 -2.97 -12.58
CA ALA A 253 8.91 -2.97 -12.15
C ALA A 253 9.54 -1.57 -12.20
N ARG A 254 9.31 -0.81 -13.29
CA ARG A 254 9.84 0.56 -13.41
C ARG A 254 9.27 1.47 -12.34
N SER A 255 7.99 1.33 -12.02
CA SER A 255 7.34 2.15 -11.00
C SER A 255 7.75 1.80 -9.57
N ALA A 256 8.07 0.53 -9.32
CA ALA A 256 8.40 0.02 -7.99
C ALA A 256 9.88 0.22 -7.64
N THR A 257 10.78 -0.25 -8.52
CA THR A 257 12.22 -0.40 -8.24
C THR A 257 13.10 0.23 -9.32
N GLY A 258 12.52 0.82 -10.37
CA GLY A 258 13.25 1.38 -11.52
C GLY A 258 13.77 0.34 -12.51
N GLN A 259 13.48 -0.94 -12.30
CA GLN A 259 13.93 -2.02 -13.18
C GLN A 259 13.07 -2.09 -14.45
N PRO A 260 13.63 -2.44 -15.63
CA PRO A 260 12.84 -2.61 -16.85
C PRO A 260 11.74 -3.67 -16.76
N ALA A 261 11.97 -4.74 -16.00
CA ALA A 261 11.02 -5.79 -15.67
C ALA A 261 11.49 -6.47 -14.36
N THR A 262 10.64 -7.28 -13.72
CA THR A 262 11.10 -8.15 -12.62
C THR A 262 11.98 -9.26 -13.17
N ILE A 263 12.89 -9.79 -12.35
CA ILE A 263 13.83 -10.85 -12.78
C ILE A 263 13.07 -12.12 -13.19
N PHE A 264 11.98 -12.44 -12.49
CA PHE A 264 11.06 -13.53 -12.82
C PHE A 264 9.66 -12.97 -13.06
N THR A 265 9.05 -13.41 -14.16
CA THR A 265 7.64 -13.19 -14.49
C THR A 265 7.08 -14.55 -14.89
N SER A 266 6.46 -15.22 -13.92
CA SER A 266 6.10 -16.62 -14.05
C SER A 266 4.61 -16.75 -14.33
N HIS A 267 4.29 -17.57 -15.33
CA HIS A 267 2.93 -17.79 -15.81
C HIS A 267 2.50 -19.19 -15.42
N TYR A 268 1.56 -19.29 -14.47
CA TYR A 268 0.99 -20.56 -14.05
C TYR A 268 -0.37 -20.73 -14.72
N GLN A 269 -0.46 -21.71 -15.61
CA GLN A 269 -1.67 -21.99 -16.38
C GLN A 269 -2.30 -23.34 -16.02
N LYS A 270 -1.48 -24.33 -15.69
CA LYS A 270 -1.91 -25.73 -15.51
C LYS A 270 -1.27 -26.32 -14.27
N PRO A 271 -1.95 -27.27 -13.59
CA PRO A 271 -1.30 -28.06 -12.56
C PRO A 271 -0.13 -28.85 -13.13
N LYS A 272 0.86 -29.13 -12.28
CA LYS A 272 1.92 -30.08 -12.58
C LYS A 272 1.31 -31.47 -12.85
N PRO A 273 1.89 -32.30 -13.72
CA PRO A 273 1.45 -33.69 -13.86
C PRO A 273 1.41 -34.41 -12.51
N GLY A 274 0.25 -34.98 -12.17
CA GLY A 274 0.00 -35.63 -10.87
C GLY A 274 -0.19 -34.68 -9.69
N GLY A 275 -0.24 -33.36 -9.92
CA GLY A 275 -0.49 -32.34 -8.91
C GLY A 275 -1.87 -31.69 -9.04
N ALA A 276 -2.17 -30.78 -8.12
CA ALA A 276 -3.39 -29.99 -8.08
C ALA A 276 -3.04 -28.49 -8.01
N MET A 277 -3.75 -27.69 -8.80
CA MET A 277 -3.64 -26.23 -8.81
C MET A 277 -5.00 -25.64 -8.48
N HIS A 278 -5.03 -24.78 -7.48
CA HIS A 278 -6.22 -24.09 -7.00
C HIS A 278 -6.05 -22.58 -7.16
N ILE A 279 -7.09 -21.91 -7.63
CA ILE A 279 -7.17 -20.45 -7.65
C ILE A 279 -8.33 -20.02 -6.76
N VAL A 280 -8.06 -19.19 -5.75
CA VAL A 280 -9.06 -18.62 -4.86
C VAL A 280 -9.25 -17.14 -5.23
N ILE A 281 -10.39 -16.84 -5.83
CA ILE A 281 -10.79 -15.49 -6.24
C ILE A 281 -11.57 -14.85 -5.09
N VAL A 282 -11.13 -13.67 -4.64
CA VAL A 282 -11.62 -13.03 -3.42
C VAL A 282 -12.21 -11.66 -3.73
N ASP A 283 -13.46 -11.44 -3.32
CA ASP A 283 -14.08 -10.11 -3.35
C ASP A 283 -13.63 -9.27 -2.16
N ASN A 284 -13.99 -9.66 -0.95
CA ASN A 284 -13.69 -8.96 0.30
C ASN A 284 -13.97 -7.45 0.21
N GLY A 285 -15.17 -7.08 -0.27
CA GLY A 285 -15.66 -5.69 -0.37
C GLY A 285 -15.25 -4.94 -1.64
N ARG A 286 -14.55 -5.58 -2.58
CA ARG A 286 -14.10 -4.94 -3.83
C ARG A 286 -15.27 -4.60 -4.76
N THR A 287 -16.30 -5.42 -4.80
CA THR A 287 -17.52 -5.19 -5.60
C THR A 287 -18.26 -3.96 -5.10
N GLU A 288 -18.41 -3.84 -3.78
CA GLU A 288 -19.00 -2.63 -3.18
C GLU A 288 -18.16 -1.38 -3.50
N HIS A 289 -16.83 -1.50 -3.39
CA HIS A 289 -15.93 -0.40 -3.72
C HIS A 289 -15.98 -0.01 -5.21
N LEU A 290 -16.13 -0.98 -6.12
CA LEU A 290 -16.31 -0.75 -7.55
C LEU A 290 -17.59 0.05 -7.85
N GLY A 291 -18.65 -0.20 -7.09
CA GLY A 291 -19.92 0.54 -7.18
C GLY A 291 -19.76 2.04 -6.88
N ARG A 292 -18.77 2.45 -6.08
CA ARG A 292 -18.57 3.84 -5.66
C ARG A 292 -17.96 4.67 -6.79
N ALA A 293 -18.77 5.53 -7.43
CA ALA A 293 -18.37 6.35 -8.57
C ALA A 293 -17.08 7.15 -8.33
N ASP A 294 -16.98 7.79 -7.17
CA ASP A 294 -15.83 8.62 -6.80
C ASP A 294 -14.57 7.83 -6.46
N PHE A 295 -14.67 6.52 -6.21
CA PHE A 295 -13.57 5.74 -5.63
C PHE A 295 -13.15 4.52 -6.45
N ARG A 296 -13.97 4.08 -7.41
CA ARG A 296 -13.74 2.87 -8.22
C ARG A 296 -12.40 2.88 -8.96
N ASN A 297 -11.91 4.06 -9.33
CA ASN A 297 -10.68 4.23 -10.08
C ASN A 297 -9.45 3.72 -9.30
N SER A 298 -9.54 3.60 -7.97
CA SER A 298 -8.44 3.02 -7.16
C SER A 298 -8.27 1.50 -7.33
N LEU A 299 -9.29 0.78 -7.83
CA LEU A 299 -9.19 -0.66 -8.15
C LEU A 299 -8.30 -0.95 -9.37
N LYS A 300 -7.89 0.08 -10.13
CA LYS A 300 -6.88 -0.11 -11.18
C LYS A 300 -5.49 -0.46 -10.61
N CYS A 301 -5.30 -0.32 -9.29
CA CYS A 301 -4.00 -0.43 -8.65
C CYS A 301 -3.30 -1.78 -8.93
N ILE A 302 -2.11 -1.70 -9.51
CA ILE A 302 -1.22 -2.87 -9.74
C ILE A 302 -0.24 -3.12 -8.58
N ARG A 303 -0.46 -2.48 -7.43
CA ARG A 303 0.35 -2.64 -6.20
C ARG A 303 1.86 -2.37 -6.37
N CYS A 304 2.22 -1.40 -7.21
CA CYS A 304 3.63 -1.04 -7.47
C CYS A 304 4.32 -0.21 -6.38
N GLY A 305 3.60 0.31 -5.38
CA GLY A 305 4.19 1.11 -4.29
C GLY A 305 4.66 2.53 -4.66
N ALA A 306 4.63 2.96 -5.94
CA ALA A 306 5.10 4.29 -6.35
C ALA A 306 4.48 5.46 -5.57
N CYS A 307 3.18 5.35 -5.25
CA CYS A 307 2.47 6.35 -4.44
C CYS A 307 3.03 6.48 -3.01
N MET A 308 3.55 5.39 -2.43
CA MET A 308 4.18 5.38 -1.11
C MET A 308 5.57 6.00 -1.18
N ASN A 309 6.35 5.60 -2.20
CA ASN A 309 7.72 6.08 -2.41
C ASN A 309 7.80 7.59 -2.58
N THR A 310 6.80 8.19 -3.22
CA THR A 310 6.76 9.66 -3.40
C THR A 310 6.16 10.41 -2.19
N CYS A 311 5.34 9.75 -1.37
CA CYS A 311 4.53 10.41 -0.37
C CYS A 311 5.40 10.99 0.77
N PRO A 312 5.39 12.32 0.99
CA PRO A 312 6.19 12.93 2.06
C PRO A 312 5.72 12.52 3.45
N ILE A 313 4.44 12.15 3.61
CA ILE A 313 3.90 11.65 4.87
C ILE A 313 4.42 10.26 5.15
N TYR A 314 4.21 9.30 4.23
CA TYR A 314 4.68 7.92 4.39
C TYR A 314 6.18 7.85 4.67
N ARG A 315 6.99 8.60 3.92
CA ARG A 315 8.46 8.63 4.08
C ARG A 315 8.90 9.05 5.48
N ARG A 316 8.13 9.90 6.15
CA ARG A 316 8.43 10.42 7.49
C ARG A 316 7.61 9.78 8.62
N SER A 317 6.53 9.06 8.32
CA SER A 317 5.68 8.42 9.34
C SER A 317 5.84 6.89 9.40
N GLY A 318 6.43 6.29 8.38
CA GLY A 318 6.55 4.84 8.23
C GLY A 318 5.20 4.16 7.95
N GLY A 319 5.24 2.90 7.49
CA GLY A 319 4.04 2.14 7.15
C GLY A 319 3.11 1.85 8.33
N TYR A 320 3.67 1.57 9.51
CA TYR A 320 2.89 1.20 10.70
C TYR A 320 1.99 2.30 11.24
N SER A 321 2.30 3.57 10.91
CA SER A 321 1.44 4.69 11.27
C SER A 321 0.04 4.60 10.66
N TYR A 322 -0.14 3.92 9.53
CA TYR A 322 -1.43 3.79 8.84
C TYR A 322 -2.35 2.74 9.49
N GLY A 323 -1.80 1.78 10.24
CA GLY A 323 -2.60 0.80 10.99
C GLY A 323 -3.48 -0.11 10.13
N HIS A 324 -3.06 -0.38 8.90
CA HIS A 324 -3.70 -1.34 7.99
C HIS A 324 -2.63 -1.99 7.10
N THR A 325 -2.92 -3.20 6.61
CA THR A 325 -2.03 -4.05 5.82
C THR A 325 -1.50 -3.37 4.54
N VAL A 326 -2.37 -2.66 3.83
CA VAL A 326 -1.98 -1.76 2.72
C VAL A 326 -1.82 -0.34 3.29
N PRO A 327 -0.59 0.18 3.50
CA PRO A 327 -0.40 1.52 4.05
C PRO A 327 -0.22 2.55 2.93
N GLY A 328 -0.04 3.82 3.32
CA GLY A 328 0.23 4.91 2.39
C GLY A 328 -1.01 5.38 1.61
N PRO A 329 -0.81 6.21 0.56
CA PRO A 329 -1.91 6.91 -0.10
C PRO A 329 -3.00 6.01 -0.68
N ILE A 330 -2.64 4.89 -1.31
CA ILE A 330 -3.63 3.96 -1.86
C ILE A 330 -4.42 3.25 -0.74
N GLY A 331 -3.74 2.87 0.35
CA GLY A 331 -4.39 2.30 1.53
C GLY A 331 -5.41 3.24 2.16
N SER A 332 -5.05 4.53 2.26
CA SER A 332 -5.94 5.59 2.75
C SER A 332 -7.18 5.84 1.89
N ILE A 333 -7.26 5.28 0.67
CA ILE A 333 -8.47 5.32 -0.17
C ILE A 333 -9.31 4.05 0.01
N LEU A 334 -8.67 2.89 0.12
CA LEU A 334 -9.37 1.59 0.16
C LEU A 334 -9.98 1.33 1.54
N THR A 335 -9.26 1.66 2.61
CA THR A 335 -9.62 1.30 3.98
C THR A 335 -10.87 1.96 4.54
N PRO A 336 -11.21 3.23 4.22
CA PRO A 336 -12.48 3.80 4.68
C PRO A 336 -13.71 3.16 4.02
N GLY A 337 -13.53 2.47 2.88
CA GLY A 337 -14.58 1.66 2.26
C GLY A 337 -14.91 0.39 3.05
N ILE A 338 -13.97 -0.11 3.86
CA ILE A 338 -14.15 -1.30 4.71
C ILE A 338 -14.75 -0.90 6.07
N ASP A 339 -14.12 0.04 6.76
CA ASP A 339 -14.61 0.58 8.04
C ASP A 339 -14.29 2.08 8.12
N MET A 340 -15.29 2.89 7.74
CA MET A 340 -15.15 4.34 7.68
C MET A 340 -14.84 4.94 9.05
N LYS A 341 -15.44 4.41 10.14
CA LYS A 341 -15.29 4.98 11.48
C LYS A 341 -13.86 4.74 11.98
N LYS A 342 -13.39 3.50 11.86
CA LYS A 342 -12.04 3.08 12.30
C LYS A 342 -10.93 3.77 11.52
N HIS A 343 -11.13 4.01 10.23
CA HIS A 343 -10.11 4.55 9.31
C HIS A 343 -10.37 6.02 8.89
N SER A 344 -11.24 6.73 9.62
CA SER A 344 -11.67 8.11 9.32
C SER A 344 -10.54 9.15 9.31
N ASP A 345 -9.40 8.86 9.93
CA ASP A 345 -8.24 9.74 10.00
C ASP A 345 -7.28 9.58 8.81
N LEU A 346 -7.27 8.43 8.14
CA LEU A 346 -6.29 8.10 7.10
C LEU A 346 -6.37 9.03 5.86
N PRO A 347 -7.55 9.46 5.37
CA PRO A 347 -7.63 10.46 4.30
C PRO A 347 -7.05 11.82 4.70
N PHE A 348 -6.96 12.11 6.00
CA PHE A 348 -6.33 13.32 6.53
C PHE A 348 -4.81 13.19 6.71
N ALA A 349 -4.25 11.97 6.63
CA ALA A 349 -2.81 11.70 6.58
C ALA A 349 -2.22 11.99 5.18
N SER A 350 -2.56 13.14 4.61
CA SER A 350 -2.11 13.57 3.28
C SER A 350 -2.04 15.10 3.21
N THR A 351 -1.03 15.63 2.54
CA THR A 351 -0.93 17.06 2.22
C THR A 351 -1.75 17.44 0.99
N LEU A 352 -2.35 16.47 0.29
CA LEU A 352 -3.02 16.64 -1.00
C LEU A 352 -2.12 17.24 -2.10
N CYS A 353 -0.80 17.05 -2.02
CA CYS A 353 0.16 17.62 -2.98
C CYS A 353 0.12 17.04 -4.41
N GLY A 354 -0.79 16.10 -4.71
CA GLY A 354 -0.93 15.51 -6.05
C GLY A 354 0.17 14.54 -6.49
N SER A 355 1.33 14.50 -5.84
CA SER A 355 2.48 13.71 -6.32
C SER A 355 2.20 12.21 -6.47
N CYS A 356 1.36 11.62 -5.62
CA CYS A 356 0.97 10.22 -5.73
C CYS A 356 0.14 9.90 -6.98
N SER A 357 -0.70 10.84 -7.42
CA SER A 357 -1.45 10.73 -8.68
C SER A 357 -0.54 10.93 -9.88
N ASP A 358 0.35 11.92 -9.80
CA ASP A 358 1.31 12.24 -10.85
C ASP A 358 2.23 11.05 -11.20
N VAL A 359 2.72 10.31 -10.19
CA VAL A 359 3.61 9.16 -10.43
C VAL A 359 2.88 7.86 -10.77
N CYS A 360 1.55 7.79 -10.63
CA CYS A 360 0.80 6.54 -10.73
C CYS A 360 0.84 5.97 -12.17
N PRO A 361 1.36 4.73 -12.37
CA PRO A 361 1.52 4.17 -13.72
C PRO A 361 0.19 3.84 -14.41
N VAL A 362 -0.89 3.69 -13.63
CA VAL A 362 -2.24 3.39 -14.12
C VAL A 362 -3.20 4.56 -13.90
N LYS A 363 -2.66 5.79 -13.75
CA LYS A 363 -3.40 7.06 -13.65
C LYS A 363 -4.58 7.02 -12.68
N ILE A 364 -4.30 6.65 -11.43
CA ILE A 364 -5.26 6.78 -10.33
C ILE A 364 -5.17 8.20 -9.78
N ASP A 365 -6.30 8.87 -9.70
CA ASP A 365 -6.55 10.20 -9.13
C ASP A 365 -6.53 10.19 -7.58
N ILE A 366 -5.51 9.54 -7.00
CA ILE A 366 -5.35 9.32 -5.55
C ILE A 366 -5.64 10.58 -4.70
N HIS A 367 -5.04 11.72 -5.03
CA HIS A 367 -5.22 12.93 -4.22
C HIS A 367 -6.66 13.49 -4.24
N GLU A 368 -7.36 13.36 -5.36
CA GLU A 368 -8.77 13.78 -5.50
C GLU A 368 -9.69 12.85 -4.71
N GLN A 369 -9.48 11.53 -4.81
CA GLN A 369 -10.21 10.55 -4.01
C GLN A 369 -9.98 10.73 -2.50
N LEU A 370 -8.75 11.03 -2.07
CA LEU A 370 -8.47 11.36 -0.68
C LEU A 370 -9.21 12.63 -0.25
N TYR A 371 -9.26 13.65 -1.11
CA TYR A 371 -10.03 14.86 -0.84
C TYR A 371 -11.53 14.57 -0.73
N LYS A 372 -12.08 13.73 -1.63
CA LYS A 372 -13.48 13.32 -1.60
C LYS A 372 -13.83 12.53 -0.34
N TRP A 373 -12.98 11.60 0.09
CA TRP A 373 -13.14 10.89 1.36
C TRP A 373 -13.25 11.84 2.56
N ARG A 374 -12.50 12.96 2.59
CA ARG A 374 -12.62 13.95 3.68
C ARG A 374 -14.01 14.57 3.74
N GLN A 375 -14.68 14.74 2.61
CA GLN A 375 -16.05 15.26 2.53
C GLN A 375 -17.03 14.21 3.05
N VAL A 376 -16.95 12.98 2.54
CA VAL A 376 -17.80 11.85 2.95
C VAL A 376 -17.70 11.59 4.47
N ILE A 377 -16.49 11.57 5.01
CA ILE A 377 -16.24 11.39 6.45
C ILE A 377 -16.78 12.56 7.29
N ALA A 378 -16.73 13.79 6.75
CA ALA A 378 -17.28 14.96 7.40
C ALA A 378 -18.81 14.92 7.47
N GLU A 379 -19.46 14.56 6.35
CA GLU A 379 -20.91 14.41 6.22
C GLU A 379 -21.44 13.27 7.09
N ALA A 380 -20.73 12.14 7.14
CA ALA A 380 -21.03 11.01 8.01
C ALA A 380 -20.79 11.29 9.51
N GLY A 381 -20.31 12.49 9.88
CA GLY A 381 -20.16 12.87 11.28
C GLY A 381 -18.98 12.21 12.00
N HIS A 382 -18.01 11.67 11.28
CA HIS A 382 -16.83 11.00 11.84
C HIS A 382 -15.64 11.94 12.13
N LEU A 383 -15.78 13.24 11.88
CA LEU A 383 -14.80 14.23 12.30
C LEU A 383 -14.81 14.47 13.82
N PRO A 384 -13.65 14.65 14.49
CA PRO A 384 -13.59 15.10 15.88
C PRO A 384 -14.37 16.40 16.11
N ALA A 385 -15.11 16.49 17.21
CA ALA A 385 -16.00 17.63 17.51
C ALA A 385 -15.27 18.98 17.48
N ALA A 386 -14.07 19.05 18.06
CA ALA A 386 -13.24 20.25 18.04
C ALA A 386 -12.90 20.71 16.62
N LYS A 387 -12.53 19.78 15.74
CA LYS A 387 -12.23 20.07 14.32
C LYS A 387 -13.48 20.50 13.56
N ARG A 388 -14.62 19.87 13.81
CA ARG A 388 -15.90 20.23 13.18
C ARG A 388 -16.31 21.65 13.55
N TRP A 389 -16.23 22.02 14.83
CA TRP A 389 -16.54 23.36 15.31
C TRP A 389 -15.56 24.40 14.78
N SER A 390 -14.25 24.14 14.84
CA SER A 390 -13.25 25.08 14.33
C SER A 390 -13.41 25.36 12.83
N MET A 391 -13.68 24.32 12.02
CA MET A 391 -13.92 24.49 10.59
C MET A 391 -15.22 25.26 10.29
N ARG A 392 -16.30 25.04 11.05
CA ARG A 392 -17.54 25.81 10.91
C ARG A 392 -17.33 27.29 11.23
N VAL A 393 -16.61 27.60 12.32
CA VAL A 393 -16.26 28.98 12.69
C VAL A 393 -15.38 29.62 11.62
N ALA A 394 -14.33 28.92 11.18
CA ALA A 394 -13.45 29.37 10.11
C ALA A 394 -14.25 29.67 8.82
N GLY A 395 -15.17 28.78 8.42
CA GLY A 395 -16.05 29.01 7.27
C GLY A 395 -16.91 30.27 7.41
N LYS A 396 -17.49 30.54 8.60
CA LYS A 396 -18.29 31.77 8.85
C LYS A 396 -17.47 33.07 8.83
N VAL A 397 -16.19 33.00 9.19
CA VAL A 397 -15.26 34.14 9.19
C VAL A 397 -14.70 34.37 7.79
N LEU A 398 -14.20 33.32 7.14
CA LEU A 398 -13.54 33.40 5.83
C LEU A 398 -14.52 33.68 4.68
N SER A 399 -15.80 33.31 4.80
CA SER A 399 -16.81 33.55 3.76
C SER A 399 -17.25 35.02 3.62
N ARG A 400 -16.88 35.92 4.55
CA ARG A 400 -17.27 37.34 4.50
C ARG A 400 -16.05 38.24 4.69
N SER A 401 -15.73 39.03 3.67
CA SER A 401 -14.59 39.95 3.67
C SER A 401 -14.52 40.85 4.90
N GLY A 402 -15.64 41.47 5.29
CA GLY A 402 -15.68 42.35 6.48
C GLY A 402 -15.38 41.63 7.80
N ARG A 403 -15.83 40.37 7.96
CA ARG A 403 -15.52 39.56 9.15
C ARG A 403 -14.06 39.14 9.17
N TYR A 404 -13.54 38.71 8.02
CA TYR A 404 -12.13 38.38 7.87
C TYR A 404 -11.22 39.57 8.18
N ASP A 405 -11.55 40.76 7.65
CA ASP A 405 -10.79 41.99 7.90
C ASP A 405 -10.80 42.38 9.38
N LEU A 406 -11.98 42.36 10.03
CA LEU A 406 -12.12 42.65 11.46
C LEU A 406 -11.35 41.65 12.32
N PHE A 407 -11.56 40.36 12.09
CA PHE A 407 -10.89 39.30 12.87
C PHE A 407 -9.38 39.34 12.67
N GLY A 408 -8.92 39.56 11.44
CA GLY A 408 -7.50 39.72 11.12
C GLY A 408 -6.87 40.93 11.82
N LYS A 409 -7.56 42.08 11.86
CA LYS A 409 -7.12 43.27 12.62
C LYS A 409 -6.98 42.98 14.11
N LEU A 410 -7.99 42.34 14.70
CA LEU A 410 -7.98 41.96 16.11
C LEU A 410 -6.87 40.95 16.42
N ALA A 411 -6.69 39.93 15.58
CA ALA A 411 -5.65 38.92 15.73
C ALA A 411 -4.24 39.53 15.65
N ARG A 412 -3.98 40.45 14.70
CA ARG A 412 -2.69 41.16 14.60
C ARG A 412 -2.39 42.00 15.84
N LYS A 413 -3.39 42.76 16.34
CA LYS A 413 -3.25 43.53 17.58
C LYS A 413 -3.00 42.60 18.76
N ALA A 414 -3.82 41.57 18.93
CA ALA A 414 -3.67 40.60 20.03
C ALA A 414 -2.28 39.96 20.04
N LEU A 415 -1.79 39.47 18.90
CA LEU A 415 -0.46 38.84 18.81
C LEU A 415 0.70 39.79 19.14
N ARG A 416 0.54 41.12 18.97
CA ARG A 416 1.59 42.10 19.33
C ARG A 416 1.72 42.32 20.83
N TRP A 417 0.59 42.30 21.54
CA TRP A 417 0.52 42.64 22.96
C TRP A 417 0.45 41.42 23.87
N MET A 418 0.16 40.24 23.32
CA MET A 418 -0.01 39.02 24.10
C MET A 418 1.34 38.44 24.52
N PRO A 419 1.55 38.13 25.82
CA PRO A 419 2.79 37.55 26.29
C PRO A 419 3.05 36.17 25.67
N ARG A 420 4.33 35.83 25.47
CA ARG A 420 4.75 34.58 24.79
C ARG A 420 4.08 33.33 25.38
N PHE A 421 3.93 33.22 26.70
CA PHE A 421 3.32 32.02 27.31
C PHE A 421 1.84 31.80 26.95
N LEU A 422 1.10 32.87 26.60
CA LEU A 422 -0.28 32.75 26.12
C LEU A 422 -0.32 32.41 24.63
N VAL A 423 0.66 32.83 23.85
CA VAL A 423 0.77 32.49 22.41
C VAL A 423 1.29 31.06 22.23
N TYR A 424 2.32 30.69 22.98
CA TYR A 424 3.04 29.42 22.93
C TYR A 424 2.60 28.53 24.11
N ASN A 425 1.37 28.04 24.04
CA ASN A 425 0.80 27.15 25.05
C ASN A 425 0.41 25.79 24.44
N ARG A 426 0.01 24.83 25.30
CA ARG A 426 -0.35 23.46 24.88
C ARG A 426 -1.53 23.38 23.89
N LEU A 427 -2.42 24.38 23.88
CA LEU A 427 -3.56 24.51 22.98
C LEU A 427 -3.19 25.12 21.62
N ASN A 428 -1.97 25.62 21.43
CA ASN A 428 -1.45 26.07 20.14
C ASN A 428 -0.49 25.02 19.55
N PRO A 429 -0.97 24.11 18.67
CA PRO A 429 -0.11 23.13 18.02
C PRO A 429 1.03 23.75 17.21
N TRP A 430 0.82 24.92 16.60
CA TRP A 430 1.84 25.62 15.80
C TRP A 430 3.02 26.02 16.69
N GLY A 431 2.71 26.61 17.84
CA GLY A 431 3.70 27.10 18.81
C GLY A 431 4.54 26.01 19.49
N ARG A 432 4.26 24.72 19.26
CA ARG A 432 5.05 23.61 19.82
C ARG A 432 6.39 23.41 19.12
N SER A 433 6.45 23.74 17.83
CA SER A 433 7.62 23.45 16.99
C SER A 433 7.97 24.58 16.01
N ARG A 434 7.19 25.67 16.00
CA ARG A 434 7.36 26.80 15.09
C ARG A 434 7.15 28.10 15.84
N GLU A 435 8.00 29.09 15.55
CA GLU A 435 7.72 30.46 15.94
C GLU A 435 6.71 31.10 14.98
N LEU A 436 5.88 32.00 15.49
CA LEU A 436 5.04 32.86 14.66
C LEU A 436 5.89 34.04 14.17
N PRO A 437 5.73 34.46 12.90
CA PRO A 437 6.39 35.66 12.40
C PRO A 437 5.90 36.90 13.16
N GLU A 438 6.70 37.96 13.15
CA GLU A 438 6.30 39.22 13.77
C GLU A 438 4.97 39.74 13.18
N PRO A 439 4.00 40.13 14.03
CA PRO A 439 2.70 40.58 13.54
C PRO A 439 2.83 41.88 12.73
N PRO A 440 2.46 41.89 11.43
CA PRO A 440 2.64 43.06 10.59
C PRO A 440 1.77 44.24 11.08
N LYS A 441 2.20 45.48 10.79
CA LYS A 441 1.49 46.71 11.19
C LYS A 441 0.10 46.81 10.58
N GLU A 442 -0.06 46.30 9.37
CA GLU A 442 -1.27 46.33 8.57
C GLU A 442 -1.41 45.01 7.79
N SER A 443 -2.61 44.75 7.28
CA SER A 443 -2.85 43.65 6.34
C SER A 443 -2.37 44.02 4.93
N PHE A 444 -2.12 43.01 4.10
CA PHE A 444 -1.85 43.20 2.67
C PHE A 444 -2.93 44.07 1.99
N LYS A 445 -4.21 43.86 2.33
CA LYS A 445 -5.33 44.65 1.77
C LYS A 445 -5.27 46.13 2.17
N GLU A 446 -4.93 46.43 3.42
CA GLU A 446 -4.76 47.82 3.89
C GLU A 446 -3.56 48.48 3.23
N TRP A 447 -2.43 47.79 3.19
CA TRP A 447 -1.23 48.23 2.48
C TRP A 447 -1.53 48.50 1.00
N TYR A 448 -2.19 47.57 0.31
CA TYR A 448 -2.51 47.66 -1.10
C TYR A 448 -3.42 48.86 -1.40
N ASN A 449 -4.50 49.03 -0.62
CA ASN A 449 -5.41 50.16 -0.78
C ASN A 449 -4.75 51.51 -0.50
N ARG A 450 -3.76 51.56 0.42
CA ARG A 450 -3.00 52.79 0.70
C ARG A 450 -2.04 53.14 -0.45
N GLN A 451 -1.40 52.14 -1.05
CA GLN A 451 -0.47 52.31 -2.18
C GLN A 451 -1.19 52.55 -3.52
N HIS A 452 -2.41 52.03 -3.67
CA HIS A 452 -3.23 52.14 -4.89
C HIS A 452 -4.63 52.68 -4.53
N PRO A 453 -4.73 53.97 -4.12
CA PRO A 453 -6.03 54.58 -3.88
C PRO A 453 -6.87 54.53 -5.15
N LYS A 454 -8.14 54.13 -5.02
CA LYS A 454 -9.09 54.23 -6.13
C LYS A 454 -9.29 55.72 -6.44
N PRO A 455 -9.39 56.11 -7.73
CA PRO A 455 -9.62 57.49 -8.13
C PRO A 455 -10.90 58.08 -7.52
#